data_AF-A0A7V4CLN6-F1
#
_entry.id   AF-A0A7V4CLN6-F1
#
_cell.length_a   1.000
_cell.length_b   1.000
_cell.length_c   1.000
_cell.angle_alpha   90.00
_cell.angle_beta   90.00
_cell.angle_gamma   90.00
#
_symmetry.space_group_name_H-M   'P 1'
#
loop_
_entity.id
_entity.type
_entity.pdbx_description
1 polymer ?
#
loop_
_entity_poly.entity_id
_entity_poly.type
_entity_poly.pdbx_seq_one_letter_code
_entity_poly.pdbx_strand_id
1 'polypeptide(L)' 'MKRHVEYGAKILGDLPYFEMARNIALCHHERWDGTGYMSRLKGEEIPIEARIVALVNV' A
#
# COMPACT_ATOMS: atom_id res chain seq x y z
N MET A 1 -10.70 0.25 10.56
CA MET A 1 -9.70 -0.84 10.39
C MET A 1 -8.41 -0.38 9.69
N LYS A 2 -7.86 0.83 9.96
CA LYS A 2 -6.72 1.37 9.17
C LYS A 2 -5.36 0.69 9.43
N ARG A 3 -5.15 0.19 10.66
CA ARG A 3 -3.87 -0.43 11.06
C ARG A 3 -3.57 -1.79 10.43
N HIS A 4 -4.52 -2.41 9.70
CA HIS A 4 -4.24 -3.68 9.02
C HIS A 4 -3.15 -3.55 7.96
N VAL A 5 -3.00 -2.35 7.40
CA VAL A 5 -1.92 -1.95 6.48
C VAL A 5 -0.55 -2.17 7.14
N GLU A 6 -0.36 -1.64 8.35
CA GLU A 6 0.86 -1.84 9.15
C GLU A 6 1.05 -3.31 9.55
N TYR A 7 -0.02 -3.97 9.99
CA TYR A 7 0.05 -5.35 10.46
C TYR A 7 0.35 -6.33 9.32
N GLY A 8 -0.24 -6.13 8.14
CA GLY A 8 0.03 -6.93 6.95
C GLY A 8 1.49 -6.81 6.52
N ALA A 9 2.01 -5.59 6.45
CA ALA A 9 3.42 -5.35 6.16
C ALA A 9 4.34 -6.00 7.22
N LYS A 10 3.97 -5.94 8.50
CA LYS A 10 4.72 -6.57 9.59
C LYS A 10 4.72 -8.10 9.50
N ILE A 11 3.61 -8.72 9.09
CA ILE A 11 3.51 -10.17 8.89
C ILE A 11 4.40 -10.63 7.73
N LEU A 12 4.48 -9.84 6.66
CA LEU A 12 5.35 -10.12 5.52
C LEU A 12 6.85 -10.05 5.87
N GLY A 13 7.22 -9.34 6.95
CA GLY A 13 8.62 -9.17 7.36
C GLY A 13 9.40 -8.32 6.36
N ASP A 14 10.72 -8.47 6.31
CA ASP A 14 11.61 -7.60 5.51
C ASP A 14 12.48 -8.37 4.50
N LEU A 15 12.09 -9.60 4.13
CA LEU A 15 12.82 -10.35 3.10
C LEU A 15 12.64 -9.66 1.73
N PRO A 16 13.70 -9.54 0.91
CA PRO A 16 13.62 -8.89 -0.41
C PRO A 16 12.53 -9.47 -1.31
N TYR A 17 12.27 -10.77 -1.21
CA TYR A 17 11.21 -11.45 -1.95
C TYR A 17 9.80 -10.86 -1.69
N PHE A 18 9.57 -10.27 -0.51
CA PHE A 18 8.27 -9.70 -0.14
C PHE A 18 8.16 -8.19 -0.38
N GLU A 19 9.17 -7.53 -0.96
CA GLU A 19 9.18 -6.08 -1.12
C GLU A 19 7.92 -5.54 -1.83
N MET A 20 7.55 -6.13 -2.97
CA MET A 20 6.34 -5.77 -3.71
C MET A 20 5.07 -5.99 -2.88
N ALA A 21 4.97 -7.12 -2.17
CA ALA A 21 3.83 -7.42 -1.33
C ALA A 21 3.72 -6.43 -0.15
N ARG A 22 4.85 -5.99 0.41
CA ARG A 22 4.88 -4.96 1.46
C ARG A 22 4.45 -3.61 0.93
N ASN A 23 4.90 -3.21 -0.26
CA ASN A 23 4.46 -1.97 -0.91
C ASN A 23 2.95 -1.97 -1.12
N ILE A 24 2.39 -3.07 -1.63
CA ILE A 24 0.94 -3.24 -1.75
C ILE A 24 0.28 -3.13 -0.37
N ALA A 25 0.73 -3.91 0.61
CA ALA A 25 0.15 -3.91 1.95
C ALA A 25 0.13 -2.51 2.57
N LEU A 26 1.21 -1.73 2.39
CA LEU A 26 1.35 -0.38 2.92
C LEU A 26 0.56 0.69 2.15
N CYS A 27 0.32 0.50 0.86
CA CYS A 27 -0.16 1.58 -0.01
C CYS A 27 -1.48 1.30 -0.75
N HIS A 28 -2.08 0.10 -0.63
CA HIS A 28 -3.30 -0.25 -1.37
C HIS A 28 -4.58 0.55 -0.98
N HIS A 29 -4.52 1.36 0.07
CA HIS A 29 -5.57 2.33 0.42
C HIS A 29 -5.17 3.80 0.19
N GLU A 30 -4.01 4.04 -0.43
CA GLU A 30 -3.69 5.35 -0.95
C GLU A 30 -4.61 5.68 -2.13
N ARG A 31 -4.89 6.97 -2.32
CA ARG A 31 -5.74 7.46 -3.41
C ARG A 31 -4.91 8.40 -4.27
N TRP A 32 -5.14 8.40 -5.58
CA TRP A 32 -4.38 9.19 -6.53
C TRP A 32 -4.31 10.69 -6.17
N ASP A 33 -5.37 11.24 -5.59
CA ASP A 33 -5.49 12.63 -5.14
C ASP A 33 -4.88 12.91 -3.74
N GLY A 34 -4.38 11.88 -3.06
CA GLY A 34 -3.80 11.92 -1.70
C GLY A 34 -4.82 12.01 -0.58
N THR A 35 -6.09 11.71 -0.85
CA THR A 35 -7.13 11.60 0.19
C THR A 35 -7.17 10.23 0.85
N GLY A 36 -6.27 9.33 0.46
CA GLY A 36 -6.07 8.02 1.07
C GLY A 36 -5.55 8.09 2.51
N TYR A 37 -5.12 6.95 3.04
CA TYR A 37 -4.63 6.89 4.42
C TYR A 37 -3.34 6.09 4.56
N MET A 38 -2.70 6.30 5.71
CA MET A 38 -1.37 5.85 6.12
C MET A 38 -0.28 6.86 5.82
N SER A 39 0.13 7.00 4.56
CA SER A 39 1.21 7.91 4.14
C SER A 39 0.71 9.12 3.35
N ARG A 40 -0.54 9.09 2.86
CA ARG A 40 -1.18 10.16 2.06
C ARG A 40 -0.37 10.53 0.82
N LEU A 41 0.19 9.52 0.18
CA LEU A 41 0.97 9.65 -1.05
C LEU A 41 0.08 10.09 -2.21
N LYS A 42 0.63 10.84 -3.17
CA LYS A 42 -0.09 11.38 -4.33
C LYS A 42 0.52 10.92 -5.64
N GLY A 43 -0.35 10.64 -6.62
CA GLY A 43 0.05 10.29 -7.98
C GLY A 43 1.11 9.19 -8.04
N GLU A 44 2.31 9.54 -8.49
CA GLU A 44 3.43 8.62 -8.70
C GLU A 44 4.25 8.32 -7.45
N GLU A 45 3.98 9.02 -6.33
CA GLU A 45 4.54 8.63 -5.03
C GLU A 45 3.97 7.28 -4.56
N ILE A 46 2.81 6.87 -5.09
CA ILE A 46 2.21 5.56 -4.83
C ILE A 46 2.88 4.51 -5.72
N PRO A 47 3.45 3.43 -5.15
CA PRO A 47 4.02 2.34 -5.94
C PRO A 47 3.05 1.81 -7.00
N ILE A 48 3.54 1.48 -8.20
CA ILE A 48 2.69 1.09 -9.33
C ILE A 48 1.83 -0.14 -9.01
N GLU A 49 2.41 -1.12 -8.34
CA GLU A 49 1.73 -2.33 -7.87
C GLU A 49 0.57 -2.01 -6.91
N ALA A 50 0.75 -1.02 -6.04
CA ALA A 50 -0.29 -0.59 -5.10
C ALA A 50 -1.40 0.18 -5.81
N ARG A 51 -1.07 0.99 -6.84
CA ARG A 51 -2.07 1.66 -7.68
C ARG A 51 -2.95 0.68 -8.44
N ILE A 52 -2.36 -0.38 -9.00
CA ILE A 52 -3.09 -1.43 -9.70
C ILE A 52 -4.03 -2.16 -8.72
N VAL A 53 -3.53 -2.54 -7.55
CA VAL A 53 -4.35 -3.21 -6.52
C VAL A 53 -5.47 -2.32 -6.01
N ALA A 54 -5.22 -1.03 -5.80
CA ALA A 54 -6.24 -0.07 -5.36
C ALA A 54 -7.43 0.04 -6.32
N LEU A 55 -7.27 -0.29 -7.62
CA LEU A 55 -8.37 -0.30 -8.59
C LEU A 55 -9.29 -1.52 -8.46
N VAL A 56 -8.76 -2.66 -8.02
CA VAL A 56 -9.54 -3.91 -7.85
C VAL A 56 -9.98 -4.14 -6.40
N ASN A 57 -9.48 -3.32 -5.48
CA ASN A 57 -9.78 -3.33 -4.06
C ASN A 57 -10.88 -2.30 -3.76
N VAL A 58 -12.13 -2.75 -3.55
CA VAL A 58 -13.31 -1.92 -3.21
C VAL A 58 -13.66 -1.98 -1.73
#